data_AF-A0A6J2K8N6-F1
#
_entry.id   AF-A0A6J2K8N6-F1
#
_cell.length_a   1.000
_cell.length_b   1.000
_cell.length_c   1.000
_cell.angle_alpha   90.00
_cell.angle_beta   90.00
_cell.angle_gamma   90.00
#
_symmetry.space_group_name_H-M   'P 1'
#
loop_
_entity.id
_entity.type
_entity.pdbx_description
1 polymer ?
#
loop_
_entity_poly.entity_id
_entity_poly.type
_entity_poly.pdbx_seq_one_letter_code
_entity_poly.pdbx_strand_id
1 'polypeptide(L)'
;LSLLTFIVLLTRLLFSGKKNVVVQRCRIHNDASIDISKDGRLLVALLPVPRMRNTNHWLGVYSLEWGRLGQCLHTAVLEQTAVSVALSPTARHLAVGLGSKRFTSTHRAHNHVFALLYKLDSLDSSSRTGLSPIKELEQNWEQGFTSLNCLRWAPQPGQGLVYANNAGQLIVMS
;
A
#
# COMPACT_ATOMS: atom_id res chain seq x y z
N LEU A 1 -14.08 1.38 22.61
CA LEU A 1 -13.47 0.12 22.13
C LEU A 1 -11.98 0.37 21.91
N SER A 2 -11.11 -0.32 22.65
CA SER A 2 -9.66 -0.06 22.62
C SER A 2 -9.01 -0.64 21.36
N LEU A 3 -7.91 0.00 20.93
CA LEU A 3 -7.04 -0.38 19.80
C LEU A 3 -6.69 -1.88 19.75
N LEU A 4 -6.74 -2.55 20.91
CA LEU A 4 -6.50 -3.98 21.09
C LEU A 4 -7.55 -4.86 20.37
N THR A 5 -8.78 -4.37 20.21
CA THR A 5 -9.89 -5.15 19.62
C THR A 5 -9.76 -5.28 18.10
N PHE A 6 -9.17 -4.27 17.43
CA PHE A 6 -8.91 -4.29 15.99
C PHE A 6 -7.71 -5.18 15.62
N ILE A 7 -6.70 -5.27 16.51
CA ILE A 7 -5.52 -6.12 16.34
C ILE A 7 -5.89 -7.61 16.42
N VAL A 8 -6.94 -7.95 17.17
CA VAL A 8 -7.45 -9.33 17.32
C VAL A 8 -8.31 -9.80 16.14
N LEU A 9 -8.95 -8.87 15.40
CA LEU A 9 -9.84 -9.28 14.31
C LEU A 9 -9.09 -9.74 13.05
N LEU A 10 -7.94 -9.11 12.73
CA LEU A 10 -7.11 -9.54 11.60
C LEU A 10 -6.33 -10.84 11.89
N THR A 11 -6.12 -11.17 13.16
CA THR A 11 -5.46 -12.41 13.59
C THR A 11 -6.36 -13.65 13.45
N ARG A 12 -7.67 -13.49 13.23
CA ARG A 12 -8.59 -14.61 12.97
C ARG A 12 -8.77 -14.97 11.49
N LEU A 13 -8.32 -14.12 10.55
CA LEU A 13 -8.45 -14.37 9.11
C LEU A 13 -7.21 -15.01 8.46
N LEU A 14 -6.08 -15.08 9.18
CA LEU A 14 -4.90 -15.85 8.77
C LEU A 14 -4.96 -17.24 9.43
N PHE A 15 -5.72 -18.15 8.83
CA PHE A 15 -6.02 -19.47 9.37
C PHE A 15 -4.79 -20.41 9.35
N SER A 16 -4.04 -20.39 10.45
CA SER A 16 -3.40 -21.58 11.04
C SER A 16 -3.22 -21.31 12.52
N GLY A 17 -4.08 -21.93 13.35
CA GLY A 17 -4.30 -21.63 14.77
C GLY A 17 -3.12 -21.86 15.73
N LYS A 18 -1.87 -21.81 15.27
CA LYS A 18 -0.67 -22.00 16.08
C LYS A 18 0.13 -20.72 16.33
N LYS A 19 0.03 -19.67 15.49
CA LYS A 19 0.67 -18.37 15.74
C LYS A 19 -0.13 -17.21 15.14
N ASN A 20 -0.42 -16.22 15.98
CA ASN A 20 -1.05 -14.96 15.61
C ASN A 20 0.01 -13.96 15.13
N VAL A 21 -0.11 -13.43 13.91
CA VAL A 21 0.75 -12.33 13.45
C VAL A 21 0.20 -11.02 13.98
N VAL A 22 0.89 -10.41 14.93
CA VAL A 22 0.57 -9.06 15.41
C VAL A 22 1.48 -8.06 14.70
N VAL A 23 0.96 -7.36 13.69
CA VAL A 23 1.64 -6.16 13.18
C VAL A 23 1.55 -5.10 14.27
N GLN A 24 2.63 -4.90 15.02
CA GLN A 24 2.67 -4.03 16.20
C GLN A 24 2.26 -2.58 15.90
N ARG A 25 2.42 -2.12 14.65
CA ARG A 25 2.07 -0.77 14.21
C ARG A 25 1.49 -0.82 12.81
N CYS A 26 0.18 -0.70 12.68
CA CYS A 26 -0.48 -0.56 11.37
C CYS A 26 -1.53 0.56 11.43
N ARG A 27 -1.72 1.24 10.30
CA ARG A 27 -2.78 2.22 10.08
C ARG A 27 -3.78 1.64 9.09
N ILE A 28 -4.61 0.73 9.58
CA ILE A 28 -5.73 0.18 8.82
C ILE A 28 -6.87 1.19 8.89
N HIS A 29 -7.07 1.93 7.81
CA HIS A 29 -8.15 2.90 7.71
C HIS A 29 -9.21 2.48 6.67
N ASN A 30 -8.89 1.50 5.82
CA ASN A 30 -9.79 0.82 4.91
C ASN A 30 -9.21 -0.57 4.55
N ASP A 31 -10.01 -1.42 3.89
CA ASP A 31 -9.55 -2.73 3.43
C ASP A 31 -8.47 -2.63 2.33
N ALA A 32 -8.34 -1.45 1.70
CA ALA A 32 -7.34 -1.21 0.68
C ALA A 32 -5.93 -0.92 1.22
N SER A 33 -5.81 -0.63 2.52
CA SER A 33 -4.57 -0.21 3.20
C SER A 33 -3.65 -1.36 3.63
N ILE A 34 -4.05 -2.59 3.33
CA ILE A 34 -3.34 -3.84 3.62
C ILE A 34 -3.49 -4.80 2.44
N ASP A 35 -2.47 -5.63 2.19
CA ASP A 35 -2.55 -6.71 1.20
C ASP A 35 -1.61 -7.87 1.56
N ILE A 36 -1.93 -9.07 1.10
CA ILE A 36 -1.16 -10.30 1.32
C ILE A 36 -0.76 -10.84 -0.05
N SER A 37 0.49 -11.26 -0.20
CA SER A 37 0.93 -11.88 -1.46
C SER A 37 0.17 -13.17 -1.72
N LYS A 38 -0.04 -13.50 -3.00
CA LYS A 38 -0.78 -14.70 -3.42
C LYS A 38 -0.18 -16.01 -2.88
N ASP A 39 1.13 -16.05 -2.66
CA ASP A 39 1.84 -17.19 -2.06
C ASP A 39 1.81 -17.20 -0.52
N GLY A 40 1.18 -16.21 0.10
CA GLY A 40 1.05 -16.08 1.56
C GLY A 40 2.35 -15.74 2.29
N ARG A 41 3.41 -15.33 1.59
CA ARG A 41 4.74 -15.07 2.19
C ARG A 41 4.99 -13.64 2.61
N LEU A 42 4.23 -12.69 2.07
CA LEU A 42 4.38 -11.26 2.32
C LEU A 42 3.07 -10.65 2.80
N LEU A 43 3.20 -9.70 3.72
CA LEU A 43 2.15 -8.78 4.13
C LEU A 43 2.64 -7.36 3.89
N VAL A 44 1.86 -6.53 3.20
CA VAL A 44 2.11 -5.09 3.12
C VAL A 44 1.04 -4.36 3.91
N ALA A 45 1.47 -3.35 4.69
CA ALA A 45 0.55 -2.51 5.44
C ALA A 45 1.04 -1.06 5.50
N LEU A 46 0.10 -0.12 5.48
CA LEU A 46 0.39 1.27 5.81
C LEU A 46 0.65 1.41 7.32
N LEU A 47 1.61 2.25 7.68
CA LEU A 47 2.10 2.44 9.04
C LEU A 47 1.60 3.77 9.63
N PRO A 48 1.35 3.84 10.95
CA PRO A 48 0.94 5.06 11.61
C PRO A 48 2.11 6.06 11.66
N VAL A 49 1.85 7.32 11.34
CA VAL A 49 2.82 8.41 11.43
C VAL A 49 2.76 9.00 12.85
N PRO A 50 3.90 9.16 13.57
CA PRO A 50 3.92 9.87 14.84
C PRO A 50 3.52 11.34 14.63
N ARG A 51 2.48 11.81 15.35
CA ARG A 51 1.91 13.16 15.23
C ARG A 51 2.88 14.33 15.41
N MET A 52 4.09 14.09 15.91
CA MET A 52 5.04 15.10 16.39
C MET A 52 6.20 15.40 15.42
N ARG A 53 6.34 14.67 14.31
CA ARG A 53 7.40 14.92 13.30
C ARG A 53 6.75 15.01 11.92
N ASN A 54 7.34 15.85 11.07
CA ASN A 54 6.90 16.16 9.71
C ASN A 54 6.31 14.93 8.98
N THR A 55 5.15 15.14 8.34
CA THR A 55 4.04 14.20 8.15
C THR A 55 4.22 13.12 7.09
N ASN A 56 5.38 12.50 7.00
CA ASN A 56 5.59 11.48 5.97
C ASN A 56 4.79 10.23 6.29
N HIS A 57 4.05 9.71 5.31
CA HIS A 57 3.35 8.44 5.41
C HIS A 57 4.34 7.30 5.22
N TRP A 58 4.13 6.17 5.89
CA TRP A 58 5.05 5.04 5.84
C TRP A 58 4.28 3.79 5.42
N LEU A 59 4.96 2.89 4.72
CA LEU A 59 4.49 1.51 4.51
C LEU A 59 5.57 0.54 4.97
N GLY A 60 5.15 -0.64 5.38
CA GLY A 60 6.02 -1.76 5.70
C GLY A 60 5.63 -3.00 4.91
N VAL A 61 6.64 -3.72 4.43
CA VAL A 61 6.50 -5.07 3.88
C VAL A 61 7.09 -6.04 4.90
N TYR A 62 6.30 -7.02 5.31
CA TYR A 62 6.59 -7.96 6.38
C TYR A 62 6.60 -9.39 5.86
N SER A 63 7.49 -10.22 6.40
CA SER A 63 7.49 -11.65 6.10
C SER A 63 6.39 -12.36 6.87
N LEU A 64 5.71 -13.28 6.19
CA LEU A 64 4.78 -14.26 6.74
C LEU A 64 5.39 -15.67 6.77
N GLU A 65 6.66 -15.82 6.42
CA GLU A 65 7.35 -17.11 6.48
C GLU A 65 7.69 -17.50 7.93
N TRP A 66 7.55 -18.78 8.25
CA TRP A 66 7.66 -19.28 9.63
C TRP A 66 8.96 -18.91 10.34
N GLY A 67 10.10 -18.90 9.64
CA GLY A 67 11.41 -18.60 10.23
C GLY A 67 11.64 -17.13 10.56
N ARG A 68 10.84 -16.23 9.99
CA ARG A 68 10.98 -14.77 10.14
C ARG A 68 9.64 -14.05 10.20
N LEU A 69 8.64 -14.72 10.76
CA LEU A 69 7.26 -14.24 10.84
C LEU A 69 7.18 -12.87 11.52
N GLY A 70 6.60 -11.89 10.84
CA GLY A 70 6.48 -10.52 11.32
C GLY A 70 7.74 -9.66 11.18
N GLN A 71 8.84 -10.19 10.63
CA GLN A 71 10.04 -9.40 10.33
C GLN A 71 9.70 -8.35 9.27
N CYS A 72 9.99 -7.08 9.57
CA CYS A 72 9.94 -6.02 8.57
C CYS A 72 11.11 -6.19 7.58
N LEU A 73 10.77 -6.45 6.32
CA LEU A 73 11.71 -6.65 5.22
C LEU A 73 12.06 -5.33 4.56
N HIS A 74 11.03 -4.53 4.25
CA HIS A 74 11.19 -3.26 3.56
C HIS A 74 10.30 -2.18 4.17
N THR A 75 10.71 -0.93 4.01
CA THR A 75 9.90 0.25 4.34
C THR A 75 9.97 1.26 3.21
N ALA A 76 8.91 2.02 2.98
CA ALA A 76 8.96 3.19 2.10
C ALA A 76 8.41 4.41 2.83
N VAL A 77 9.03 5.55 2.59
CA VAL A 77 8.55 6.86 3.02
C VAL A 77 7.79 7.48 1.86
N LEU A 78 6.59 7.96 2.14
CA LEU A 78 5.65 8.49 1.17
C LEU A 78 5.41 9.97 1.47
N GLU A 79 5.58 10.80 0.45
CA GLU A 79 5.34 12.25 0.52
C GLU A 79 3.85 12.59 0.48
N GLN A 80 3.04 11.68 -0.07
CA GLN A 80 1.59 11.83 -0.23
C GLN A 80 0.86 10.82 0.66
N THR A 81 -0.37 11.15 1.04
CA THR A 81 -1.23 10.20 1.76
C THR A 81 -1.52 8.98 0.88
N ALA A 82 -1.04 7.81 1.27
CA ALA A 82 -1.48 6.56 0.65
C ALA A 82 -2.87 6.15 1.15
N VAL A 83 -3.71 5.74 0.20
CA VAL A 83 -5.07 5.24 0.43
C VAL A 83 -5.19 3.75 0.15
N SER A 84 -4.27 3.19 -0.64
CA SER A 84 -4.28 1.76 -0.95
C SER A 84 -2.89 1.21 -1.22
N VAL A 85 -2.72 -0.08 -0.97
CA VAL A 85 -1.56 -0.90 -1.33
C VAL A 85 -2.04 -2.16 -2.05
N ALA A 86 -1.24 -2.65 -2.99
CA ALA A 86 -1.53 -3.90 -3.71
C ALA A 86 -0.23 -4.58 -4.16
N LEU A 87 -0.05 -5.84 -3.78
CA LEU A 87 1.02 -6.69 -4.26
C LEU A 87 0.65 -7.29 -5.61
N SER A 88 1.58 -7.25 -6.54
CA SER A 88 1.40 -7.89 -7.85
C SER A 88 1.15 -9.40 -7.71
N PRO A 89 0.49 -10.04 -8.69
CA PRO A 89 0.23 -11.49 -8.65
C PRO A 89 1.49 -12.36 -8.50
N THR A 90 2.66 -11.83 -8.87
CA THR A 90 3.97 -12.50 -8.74
C THR A 90 4.72 -12.13 -7.47
N ALA A 91 4.17 -11.24 -6.62
CA ALA A 91 4.81 -10.69 -5.43
C ALA A 91 6.16 -9.99 -5.69
N ARG A 92 6.43 -9.55 -6.92
CA ARG A 92 7.67 -8.84 -7.30
C ARG A 92 7.54 -7.33 -7.37
N HIS A 93 6.31 -6.83 -7.38
CA HIS A 93 6.00 -5.41 -7.38
C HIS A 93 4.94 -5.09 -6.34
N LEU A 94 5.02 -3.87 -5.83
CA LEU A 94 4.05 -3.26 -4.94
C LEU A 94 3.53 -1.99 -5.61
N ALA A 95 2.22 -1.86 -5.72
CA ALA A 95 1.57 -0.62 -6.11
C ALA A 95 1.01 0.09 -4.87
N VAL A 96 1.19 1.40 -4.81
CA VAL A 96 0.68 2.26 -3.74
C VAL A 96 -0.19 3.32 -4.37
N GLY A 97 -1.49 3.29 -4.10
CA GLY A 97 -2.42 4.33 -4.53
C GLY A 97 -2.39 5.52 -3.58
N LEU A 98 -2.32 6.72 -4.16
CA LEU A 98 -2.20 7.99 -3.45
C LEU A 98 -3.52 8.75 -3.47
N GLY A 99 -3.81 9.43 -2.37
CA GLY A 99 -4.91 10.39 -2.29
C GLY A 99 -4.55 11.72 -2.95
N SER A 100 -5.57 12.52 -3.23
CA SER A 100 -5.38 13.84 -3.84
C SER A 100 -4.53 14.77 -2.96
N LYS A 101 -3.57 15.49 -3.58
CA LYS A 101 -2.88 16.61 -2.93
C LYS A 101 -3.87 17.77 -2.82
N ARG A 102 -4.12 18.27 -1.60
CA ARG A 102 -4.81 19.56 -1.42
C ARG A 102 -3.92 20.66 -1.98
N PHE A 103 -4.16 21.10 -3.22
CA PHE A 103 -3.50 22.26 -3.77
C PHE A 103 -4.27 23.53 -3.41
N THR A 104 -3.55 24.51 -2.87
CA THR A 104 -3.99 25.92 -2.73
C THR A 104 -3.59 26.76 -3.95
N SER A 105 -3.21 26.13 -5.07
CA SER A 105 -2.65 26.84 -6.24
C SER A 105 -3.66 26.87 -7.38
N THR A 106 -4.16 28.07 -7.67
CA THR A 106 -4.84 28.42 -8.91
C THR A 106 -3.80 28.41 -10.02
N HIS A 107 -3.77 27.39 -10.88
CA HIS A 107 -3.42 27.43 -12.31
C HIS A 107 -2.80 26.10 -12.80
N ARG A 108 -3.35 25.62 -13.92
CA ARG A 108 -2.89 24.58 -14.87
C ARG A 108 -3.11 23.12 -14.46
N ALA A 109 -3.54 22.35 -15.46
CA ALA A 109 -3.65 20.90 -15.44
C ALA A 109 -2.28 20.30 -15.10
N HIS A 110 -2.08 19.99 -13.83
CA HIS A 110 -0.94 19.21 -13.39
C HIS A 110 -1.32 17.74 -13.52
N ASN A 111 -0.46 16.97 -14.20
CA ASN A 111 -0.50 15.53 -14.13
C ASN A 111 -0.43 15.13 -12.64
N HIS A 112 -1.50 14.52 -12.13
CA HIS A 112 -1.53 14.11 -10.72
C HIS A 112 -0.97 12.70 -10.61
N VAL A 113 0.18 12.56 -9.96
CA VAL A 113 0.70 11.24 -9.57
C VAL A 113 -0.31 10.62 -8.62
N PHE A 114 -1.02 9.60 -9.10
CA PHE A 114 -2.07 8.92 -8.34
C PHE A 114 -1.59 7.56 -7.84
N ALA A 115 -0.47 7.03 -8.33
CA ALA A 115 0.11 5.81 -7.80
C ALA A 115 1.64 5.74 -7.96
N LEU A 116 2.27 4.99 -7.06
CA LEU A 116 3.69 4.64 -7.10
C LEU A 116 3.84 3.13 -7.28
N LEU A 117 4.75 2.71 -8.16
CA LEU A 117 5.15 1.32 -8.29
C LEU A 117 6.54 1.12 -7.71
N TYR A 118 6.67 0.09 -6.89
CA TYR A 118 7.93 -0.35 -6.30
C TYR A 118 8.27 -1.74 -6.79
N LYS A 119 9.56 -2.00 -6.95
CA LYS A 119 10.09 -3.35 -7.12
C LYS A 119 10.45 -3.92 -5.76
N LEU A 120 10.07 -5.17 -5.52
CA LEU A 120 10.49 -5.92 -4.35
C LEU A 120 11.65 -6.83 -4.76
N ASP A 121 12.80 -6.62 -4.12
CA ASP A 121 13.97 -7.48 -4.31
C ASP A 121 13.77 -8.82 -3.59
N SER A 122 14.66 -9.79 -3.85
CA SER A 122 14.57 -11.10 -3.18
C SER A 122 14.65 -10.92 -1.67
N LEU A 123 13.86 -11.69 -0.93
CA LEU A 123 13.85 -11.64 0.53
C LEU A 123 15.20 -12.07 1.17
N ASP A 124 16.15 -12.55 0.37
CA ASP A 124 17.49 -12.97 0.82
C ASP A 124 18.45 -11.79 1.02
N SER A 125 18.11 -10.60 0.52
CA SER A 125 18.89 -9.41 0.80
C SER A 125 18.69 -9.01 2.26
N SER A 126 19.73 -9.23 3.07
CA SER A 126 19.79 -8.87 4.49
C SER A 126 19.73 -7.36 4.78
N SER A 127 19.59 -6.53 3.75
CA SER A 127 19.58 -5.08 3.87
C SER A 127 18.15 -4.57 4.11
N ARG A 128 17.95 -3.96 5.28
CA ARG A 128 16.75 -3.16 5.62
C ARG A 128 16.75 -1.87 4.80
N THR A 129 16.58 -1.98 3.49
CA THR A 129 16.65 -0.81 2.60
C THR A 129 15.28 -0.16 2.41
N GLY A 130 15.30 1.17 2.35
CA GLY A 130 14.15 1.95 1.95
C GLY A 130 13.81 1.66 0.49
N LEU A 131 12.55 1.34 0.20
CA LEU A 131 12.10 1.19 -1.19
C LEU A 131 12.06 2.57 -1.85
N SER A 132 12.55 2.63 -3.10
CA SER A 132 12.34 3.76 -4.00
C SER A 132 11.35 3.38 -5.10
N PRO A 133 10.46 4.29 -5.51
CA PRO A 133 9.54 4.01 -6.61
C PRO A 133 10.32 3.84 -7.91
N ILE A 134 9.97 2.81 -8.68
CA ILE A 134 10.51 2.56 -10.02
C ILE A 134 9.69 3.25 -11.11
N LYS A 135 8.44 3.63 -10.80
CA LYS A 135 7.53 4.31 -11.73
C LYS A 135 6.47 5.07 -10.96
N GLU A 136 6.13 6.25 -11.46
CA GLU A 136 4.98 7.05 -11.03
C GLU A 136 3.90 6.93 -12.10
N LEU A 137 2.65 6.75 -11.67
CA LEU A 137 1.49 6.76 -12.56
C LEU A 137 0.76 8.08 -12.40
N GLU A 138 0.57 8.75 -13.52
CA GLU A 138 -0.02 10.08 -13.60
C GLU A 138 -1.36 10.03 -14.33
N GLN A 139 -2.29 10.88 -13.89
CA GLN A 139 -3.54 11.08 -14.59
C GLN A 139 -3.99 12.54 -14.58
N ASN A 140 -4.53 12.96 -15.72
CA ASN A 140 -5.21 14.24 -15.85
C ASN A 140 -6.67 14.09 -15.42
N TRP A 141 -6.92 14.53 -14.20
CA TRP A 141 -8.27 14.69 -13.69
C TRP A 141 -8.80 16.04 -14.16
N GLU A 142 -9.78 16.05 -15.05
CA GLU A 142 -10.44 17.30 -15.47
C GLU A 142 -11.19 17.97 -14.32
N GLN A 143 -11.57 17.21 -13.28
CA GLN A 143 -12.25 17.68 -12.08
C GLN A 143 -11.31 17.68 -10.86
N GLY A 144 -11.05 18.88 -10.34
CA GLY A 144 -9.95 19.22 -9.41
C GLY A 144 -9.98 18.62 -8.00
N PHE A 145 -10.85 17.66 -7.69
CA PHE A 145 -10.91 17.00 -6.38
C PHE A 145 -11.05 15.47 -6.45
N THR A 146 -10.62 14.88 -7.55
CA THR A 146 -10.68 13.43 -7.72
C THR A 146 -9.55 12.77 -6.93
N SER A 147 -9.91 11.82 -6.07
CA SER A 147 -8.97 11.04 -5.25
C SER A 147 -9.23 9.56 -5.48
N LEU A 148 -8.16 8.76 -5.49
CA LEU A 148 -8.30 7.31 -5.44
C LEU A 148 -9.02 6.87 -4.17
N ASN A 149 -9.83 5.82 -4.33
CA ASN A 149 -10.38 5.02 -3.25
C ASN A 149 -9.60 3.71 -3.13
N CYS A 150 -9.30 3.06 -4.25
CA CYS A 150 -8.54 1.82 -4.29
C CYS A 150 -7.79 1.66 -5.62
N LEU A 151 -6.71 0.89 -5.56
CA LEU A 151 -5.95 0.42 -6.71
C LEU A 151 -5.62 -1.06 -6.47
N ARG A 152 -5.75 -1.87 -7.52
CA ARG A 152 -5.55 -3.32 -7.52
C ARG A 152 -4.84 -3.75 -8.79
N TRP A 153 -4.07 -4.82 -8.69
CA TRP A 153 -3.55 -5.50 -9.88
C TRP A 153 -4.64 -6.34 -10.53
N ALA A 154 -4.60 -6.40 -11.86
CA ALA A 154 -5.31 -7.43 -12.58
C ALA A 154 -4.78 -8.83 -12.15
N PRO A 155 -5.63 -9.87 -12.15
CA PRO A 155 -5.30 -11.15 -11.52
C PRO A 155 -4.19 -11.92 -12.22
N GLN A 156 -3.96 -11.69 -13.52
CA GLN A 156 -2.86 -12.30 -14.25
C GLN A 156 -1.71 -11.31 -14.47
N PRO A 157 -0.44 -11.77 -14.40
CA PRO A 157 0.71 -10.95 -14.75
C PRO A 157 0.57 -10.35 -16.17
N GLY A 158 0.95 -9.08 -16.33
CA GLY A 158 0.92 -8.38 -17.62
C GLY A 158 -0.44 -7.79 -18.02
N GLN A 159 -1.50 -7.99 -17.22
CA GLN A 159 -2.83 -7.41 -17.50
C GLN A 159 -3.02 -6.00 -16.93
N GLY A 160 -2.02 -5.46 -16.24
CA GLY A 160 -2.04 -4.10 -15.70
C GLY A 160 -2.76 -3.95 -14.36
N LEU A 161 -3.44 -2.82 -14.18
CA LEU A 161 -4.03 -2.33 -12.94
C LEU A 161 -5.50 -1.92 -13.15
N VAL A 162 -6.26 -1.97 -12.06
CA VAL A 162 -7.62 -1.43 -11.97
C VAL A 162 -7.66 -0.49 -10.78
N TYR A 163 -8.24 0.69 -10.95
CA TYR A 163 -8.40 1.64 -9.86
C TYR A 163 -9.75 2.33 -9.92
N ALA A 164 -10.21 2.76 -8.74
CA ALA A 164 -11.47 3.47 -8.57
C ALA A 164 -11.25 4.76 -7.80
N ASN A 165 -12.08 5.76 -8.07
CA ASN A 165 -12.01 7.07 -7.43
C ASN A 165 -13.33 7.45 -6.71
N ASN A 166 -13.29 8.56 -5.98
CA ASN A 166 -14.43 9.14 -5.28
C ASN A 166 -15.53 9.71 -6.20
N ALA A 167 -15.28 9.83 -7.51
CA ALA A 167 -16.29 10.21 -8.50
C ALA A 167 -17.10 9.01 -9.02
N GLY A 168 -16.84 7.80 -8.52
CA GLY A 168 -17.53 6.58 -8.94
C GLY A 168 -17.01 6.00 -10.25
N GLN A 169 -15.86 6.47 -10.75
CA GLN A 169 -15.23 5.90 -11.93
C GLN A 169 -14.40 4.68 -11.56
N LEU A 170 -14.46 3.66 -12.42
CA LEU A 170 -13.61 2.47 -12.39
C LEU A 170 -12.82 2.43 -13.70
N ILE A 171 -11.50 2.41 -13.61
CA ILE A 171 -10.63 2.51 -14.79
C ILE A 171 -9.67 1.33 -14.80
N VAL A 172 -9.56 0.71 -15.98
CA VAL A 172 -8.60 -0.36 -16.27
C VAL A 172 -7.44 0.23 -17.06
N MET A 173 -6.21 -0.02 -16.60
CA MET A 173 -4.97 0.46 -17.19
C MET A 173 -4.07 -0.74 -17.50
N SER A 174 -3.78 -0.99 -18.78
CA SER A 174 -2.89 -2.05 -19.25
C SER A 174 -1.49 -1.54 -19.55
#